data_AF-A0A8T7DM33-F1
#
_entry.id   AF-A0A8T7DM33-F1
#
_cell.length_a   1.000
_cell.length_b   1.000
_cell.length_c   1.000
_cell.angle_alpha   90.00
_cell.angle_beta   90.00
_cell.angle_gamma   90.00
#
_symmetry.space_group_name_H-M   'P 1'
#
loop_
_entity.id
_entity.type
_entity.pdbx_description
1 polymer ?
#
loop_
_entity_poly.entity_id
_entity_poly.type
_entity_poly.pdbx_seq_one_letter_code
_entity_poly.pdbx_strand_id
1 'polypeptide(L)'
;MDRFFNTLPGAWDGRAIETPVGPVDYAIHFHTCDKNVIAGVAELKVSDHHWRFWRSDDELRLTFLSTFRGNQTPTRLLISKIEDNTIWFHAPERALLTLSVTAVEPHVDIRVYHHHKPHVHIRLTRSDGRMPDGEQTQNKVKSCRLL
;
A
#
# COMPACT_ATOMS: atom_id res chain seq x y z
N MET A 1 -4.35 14.83 5.97
CA MET A 1 -3.82 13.54 6.45
C MET A 1 -4.88 12.69 7.15
N ASP A 2 -5.70 13.26 8.04
CA ASP A 2 -6.74 12.48 8.74
C ASP A 2 -7.72 11.77 7.82
N ARG A 3 -8.14 12.42 6.73
CA ARG A 3 -8.99 11.80 5.72
C ARG A 3 -8.38 10.49 5.16
N PHE A 4 -7.08 10.45 4.88
CA PHE A 4 -6.41 9.26 4.38
C PHE A 4 -6.49 8.10 5.39
N PHE A 5 -6.24 8.38 6.68
CA PHE A 5 -6.30 7.35 7.73
C PHE A 5 -7.72 6.91 8.07
N ASN A 6 -8.73 7.72 7.74
CA ASN A 6 -10.14 7.38 7.92
C ASN A 6 -10.70 6.61 6.71
N THR A 7 -10.23 6.91 5.51
CA THR A 7 -10.73 6.31 4.26
C THR A 7 -10.05 5.00 3.90
N LEU A 8 -8.72 4.90 4.06
CA LEU A 8 -7.96 3.74 3.58
C LEU A 8 -8.36 2.41 4.25
N PRO A 9 -8.66 2.32 5.56
CA PRO A 9 -9.03 1.04 6.19
C PRO A 9 -10.27 0.41 5.55
N GLY A 10 -10.24 -0.90 5.35
CA GLY A 10 -11.29 -1.68 4.69
C GLY A 10 -10.77 -2.56 3.56
N ALA A 11 -11.68 -3.24 2.88
CA ALA A 11 -11.39 -4.11 1.75
C ALA A 11 -11.38 -3.34 0.42
N TRP A 12 -10.45 -3.72 -0.45
CA TRP A 12 -10.22 -3.12 -1.74
C TRP A 12 -9.89 -4.17 -2.76
N ASP A 13 -10.58 -4.14 -3.89
CA ASP A 13 -10.36 -5.05 -5.02
C ASP A 13 -9.96 -4.25 -6.26
N GLY A 14 -9.09 -4.83 -7.07
CA GLY A 14 -8.62 -4.14 -8.26
C GLY A 14 -7.54 -4.88 -9.00
N ARG A 15 -6.66 -4.12 -9.65
CA ARG A 15 -5.63 -4.67 -10.53
C ARG A 15 -4.38 -3.82 -10.51
N ALA A 16 -3.22 -4.46 -10.48
CA ALA A 16 -1.97 -3.86 -10.93
C ALA A 16 -1.98 -3.87 -12.46
N ILE A 17 -2.35 -2.74 -13.08
CA ILE A 17 -2.59 -2.59 -14.51
C ILE A 17 -1.25 -2.55 -15.26
N GLU A 18 -0.29 -1.78 -14.74
CA GLU A 18 1.07 -1.71 -15.27
C GLU A 18 2.00 -2.39 -14.27
N THR A 19 2.73 -3.41 -14.71
CA THR A 19 3.85 -4.01 -13.96
C THR A 19 4.90 -4.56 -14.95
N PRO A 20 6.16 -4.79 -14.53
CA PRO A 20 7.17 -5.41 -15.37
C PRO A 20 6.85 -6.83 -15.86
N VAL A 21 5.95 -7.53 -15.18
CA VAL A 21 5.58 -8.93 -15.46
C VAL A 21 4.16 -9.07 -16.01
N GLY A 22 3.54 -7.95 -16.39
CA GLY A 22 2.17 -7.89 -16.89
C GLY A 22 1.11 -7.66 -15.80
N PRO A 23 -0.14 -7.46 -16.20
CA PRO A 23 -1.19 -7.07 -15.26
C PRO A 23 -1.58 -8.22 -14.32
N VAL A 24 -1.82 -7.93 -13.04
CA VAL A 24 -2.21 -8.95 -12.04
C VAL A 24 -3.35 -8.44 -11.16
N ASP A 25 -4.29 -9.32 -10.83
CA ASP A 25 -5.38 -9.02 -9.89
C ASP A 25 -4.80 -8.66 -8.53
N TYR A 26 -5.40 -7.67 -7.88
CA TYR A 26 -4.87 -7.05 -6.68
C TYR A 26 -5.99 -6.82 -5.68
N ALA A 27 -6.10 -7.71 -4.70
CA ALA A 27 -7.00 -7.58 -3.56
C ALA A 27 -6.17 -7.29 -2.30
N ILE A 28 -6.64 -6.36 -1.48
CA ILE A 28 -5.99 -6.00 -0.22
C ILE A 28 -7.02 -5.55 0.81
N HIS A 29 -6.82 -5.97 2.05
CA HIS A 29 -7.54 -5.44 3.20
C HIS A 29 -6.57 -4.59 4.03
N PHE A 30 -6.85 -3.30 4.16
CA PHE A 30 -6.13 -2.41 5.06
C PHE A 30 -6.78 -2.41 6.44
N HIS A 31 -6.01 -2.76 7.46
CA HIS A 31 -6.43 -2.79 8.86
C HIS A 31 -5.82 -1.63 9.63
N THR A 32 -6.63 -1.02 10.50
CA THR A 32 -6.12 -0.16 11.57
C THR A 32 -5.50 -1.04 12.66
N CYS A 33 -4.17 -0.99 12.78
CA CYS A 33 -3.42 -1.76 13.78
C CYS A 33 -3.38 -1.04 15.13
N ASP A 34 -3.27 0.29 15.08
CA ASP A 34 -3.43 1.22 16.20
C ASP A 34 -3.91 2.59 15.67
N LYS A 35 -4.04 3.60 16.54
CA LYS A 35 -4.52 4.96 16.16
C LYS A 35 -3.72 5.66 15.05
N ASN A 36 -2.49 5.20 14.81
CA ASN A 36 -1.47 5.81 13.97
C ASN A 36 -0.89 4.86 12.93
N VAL A 37 -1.33 3.60 12.89
CA VAL A 37 -0.81 2.57 12.00
C VAL A 37 -1.94 1.91 11.23
N ILE A 38 -1.81 1.95 9.90
CA ILE A 38 -2.61 1.17 8.97
C ILE A 38 -1.69 0.21 8.24
N ALA A 39 -2.07 -1.06 8.15
CA ALA A 39 -1.30 -2.03 7.40
C ALA A 39 -2.20 -2.94 6.55
N GLY A 40 -1.67 -3.48 5.47
CA GLY A 40 -2.38 -4.44 4.63
C GLY A 40 -1.39 -5.34 3.89
N VAL A 41 -1.86 -6.53 3.54
CA VAL A 41 -1.11 -7.47 2.70
C VAL A 41 -1.97 -7.81 1.49
N ALA A 42 -1.40 -7.66 0.29
CA ALA A 42 -1.96 -8.22 -0.92
C ALA A 42 -1.21 -9.52 -1.24
N GLU A 43 -1.90 -10.65 -1.21
CA GLU A 43 -1.33 -11.96 -1.52
C GLU A 43 -1.49 -12.21 -3.02
N LEU A 44 -0.42 -12.05 -3.77
CA LEU A 44 -0.40 -12.28 -5.22
C LEU A 44 0.18 -13.67 -5.50
N LYS A 45 -0.18 -14.25 -6.65
CA LYS A 45 0.24 -15.61 -7.04
C LYS A 45 1.74 -15.91 -6.89
N VAL A 46 2.60 -14.91 -7.03
CA VAL A 46 4.07 -15.06 -7.05
C VAL A 46 4.79 -14.18 -6.02
N SER A 47 4.04 -13.43 -5.20
CA SER A 47 4.61 -12.47 -4.24
C SER A 47 3.54 -11.93 -3.31
N ASP A 48 3.93 -11.64 -2.07
CA ASP A 48 3.13 -10.87 -1.14
C ASP A 48 3.61 -9.42 -1.15
N HIS A 49 2.66 -8.49 -1.16
CA HIS A 49 2.93 -7.06 -1.03
C HIS A 49 2.44 -6.58 0.32
N HIS A 50 3.37 -6.27 1.21
CA HIS A 50 3.11 -5.72 2.53
C HIS A 50 3.19 -4.20 2.49
N TRP A 51 2.19 -3.56 3.05
CA TRP A 51 2.06 -2.11 3.15
C TRP A 51 1.85 -1.73 4.60
N ARG A 52 2.58 -0.74 5.09
CA ARG A 52 2.35 -0.16 6.41
C ARG A 52 2.57 1.33 6.41
N PHE A 53 1.50 2.05 6.69
CA PHE A 53 1.46 3.48 6.85
C PHE A 53 1.54 3.80 8.33
N TRP A 54 2.49 4.63 8.72
CA TRP A 54 2.66 5.10 10.08
C TRP A 54 2.60 6.62 10.10
N ARG A 55 1.78 7.20 10.98
CA ARG A 55 1.73 8.64 11.22
C ARG A 55 2.16 9.01 12.63
N SER A 56 2.74 10.19 12.75
CA SER A 56 2.88 10.97 13.98
C SER A 56 2.53 12.42 13.69
N ASP A 57 2.60 13.26 14.72
CA ASP A 57 2.26 14.68 14.63
C ASP A 57 3.07 15.40 13.54
N ASP A 58 4.33 14.99 13.32
CA ASP A 58 5.24 15.65 12.37
C ASP A 58 5.60 14.81 11.13
N GLU A 59 5.13 13.56 11.04
CA GLU A 59 5.64 12.66 10.00
C GLU A 59 4.66 11.58 9.56
N LEU A 60 4.63 11.35 8.25
CA LEU A 60 4.03 10.17 7.64
C LEU A 60 5.11 9.34 6.95
N ARG A 61 5.13 8.05 7.24
CA ARG A 61 6.05 7.07 6.67
C ARG A 61 5.24 5.95 6.03
N LEU A 62 5.77 5.43 4.93
CA LEU A 62 5.31 4.18 4.33
C LEU A 62 6.46 3.17 4.41
N THR A 63 6.17 1.96 4.87
CA THR A 63 7.06 0.81 4.67
C THR A 63 6.41 -0.15 3.69
N PHE A 64 7.13 -0.50 2.64
CA PHE A 64 6.68 -1.39 1.59
C PHE A 64 7.63 -2.57 1.41
N LEU A 65 7.09 -3.78 1.30
CA LEU A 65 7.84 -4.98 0.95
C LEU A 65 7.07 -5.74 -0.12
N SER A 66 7.71 -6.01 -1.26
CA SER A 66 7.29 -7.08 -2.17
C SER A 66 8.20 -8.28 -1.94
N THR A 67 7.63 -9.46 -1.70
CA THR A 67 8.39 -10.71 -1.52
C THR A 67 8.78 -11.38 -2.84
N PHE A 68 8.51 -10.72 -3.97
CA PHE A 68 8.86 -11.20 -5.29
C PHE A 68 10.34 -11.60 -5.37
N ARG A 69 10.61 -12.77 -5.96
CA ARG A 69 11.96 -13.37 -6.04
C ARG A 69 12.67 -13.52 -4.68
N GLY A 70 11.90 -13.73 -3.61
CA GLY A 70 12.45 -13.95 -2.27
C GLY A 70 13.01 -12.70 -1.61
N ASN A 71 12.63 -11.50 -2.06
CA ASN A 71 13.02 -10.27 -1.40
C ASN A 71 12.45 -10.23 0.03
N GLN A 72 13.31 -9.97 1.00
CA GLN A 72 12.94 -9.89 2.42
C GLN A 72 13.24 -8.52 3.03
N THR A 73 13.72 -7.57 2.23
CA THR A 73 14.13 -6.25 2.71
C THR A 73 13.03 -5.23 2.46
N PRO A 74 12.34 -4.75 3.52
CA PRO A 74 11.37 -3.68 3.35
C PRO A 74 12.07 -2.38 2.94
N THR A 75 11.39 -1.60 2.11
CA THR A 75 11.82 -0.25 1.77
C THR A 75 11.02 0.74 2.59
N ARG A 76 11.72 1.60 3.32
CA ARG A 76 11.12 2.73 4.03
C ARG A 76 11.06 3.93 3.09
N LEU A 77 9.88 4.51 2.97
CA LEU A 77 9.61 5.71 2.20
C LEU A 77 9.10 6.82 3.13
N LEU A 78 9.60 8.03 2.90
CA LEU A 78 9.21 9.25 3.61
C LEU A 78 8.32 10.10 2.71
N ILE A 79 7.40 10.87 3.30
CA ILE A 79 6.66 11.88 2.55
C ILE A 79 7.65 12.82 1.82
N SER A 80 7.33 13.12 0.57
CA SER A 80 7.98 14.20 -0.19
C SER A 80 7.06 15.40 -0.36
N LYS A 81 5.77 15.18 -0.64
CA LYS A 81 4.75 16.22 -0.76
C LYS A 81 3.34 15.67 -0.65
N ILE A 82 2.38 16.55 -0.38
CA ILE A 82 0.94 16.27 -0.41
C ILE A 82 0.31 17.27 -1.39
N GLU A 83 -0.42 16.77 -2.38
CA GLU A 83 -1.13 17.57 -3.38
C GLU A 83 -2.55 17.01 -3.53
N ASP A 84 -3.56 17.84 -3.25
CA ASP A 84 -4.97 17.46 -3.22
C ASP A 84 -5.23 16.21 -2.36
N ASN A 85 -5.62 15.10 -3.00
CA ASN A 85 -5.87 13.79 -2.36
C ASN A 85 -4.71 12.79 -2.58
N THR A 86 -3.57 13.28 -3.05
CA THR A 86 -2.39 12.47 -3.38
C THR A 86 -1.27 12.73 -2.39
N ILE A 87 -0.74 11.64 -1.83
CA ILE A 87 0.44 11.66 -0.99
C ILE A 87 1.59 11.08 -1.79
N TRP A 88 2.67 11.85 -1.92
CA TRP A 88 3.89 11.42 -2.58
C TRP A 88 4.93 11.02 -1.53
N PHE A 89 5.61 9.91 -1.81
CA PHE A 89 6.66 9.34 -1.01
C PHE A 89 7.93 9.17 -1.85
N HIS A 90 9.08 9.23 -1.18
CA HIS A 90 10.38 8.93 -1.75
C HIS A 90 11.14 7.98 -0.82
N ALA A 91 12.02 7.15 -1.38
CA ALA A 91 12.89 6.28 -0.59
C ALA A 91 14.28 6.93 -0.46
N PRO A 92 14.70 7.39 0.74
CA PRO A 92 16.00 8.03 0.93
C PRO A 92 17.18 7.14 0.51
N GLU A 93 17.08 5.84 0.79
CA GLU A 93 18.10 4.82 0.47
C GLU A 93 18.04 4.35 -0.99
N ARG A 94 17.00 4.76 -1.73
CA ARG A 94 16.78 4.38 -3.13
C ARG A 94 16.25 5.61 -3.87
N ALA A 95 17.14 6.59 -4.08
CA ALA A 95 16.81 7.94 -4.57
C ALA A 95 15.97 7.99 -5.87
N LEU A 96 15.92 6.89 -6.63
CA LEU A 96 15.20 6.78 -7.90
C LEU A 96 13.83 6.09 -7.78
N LEU A 97 13.45 5.66 -6.58
CA LEU A 97 12.15 5.07 -6.27
C LEU A 97 11.25 6.12 -5.62
N THR A 98 10.15 6.46 -6.29
CA THR A 98 9.09 7.28 -5.73
C THR A 98 7.75 6.58 -5.85
N LEU A 99 6.83 6.94 -4.97
CA LEU A 99 5.51 6.33 -4.89
C LEU A 99 4.48 7.42 -4.67
N SER A 100 3.34 7.35 -5.33
CA SER A 100 2.18 8.18 -5.01
C SER A 100 0.99 7.30 -4.64
N VAL A 101 0.22 7.76 -3.66
CA VAL A 101 -1.06 7.18 -3.28
C VAL A 101 -2.12 8.27 -3.36
N THR A 102 -3.07 8.11 -4.28
CA THR A 102 -4.26 8.95 -4.38
C THR A 102 -5.44 8.18 -3.80
N ALA A 103 -5.99 8.63 -2.68
CA ALA A 103 -7.11 7.98 -2.01
C ALA A 103 -8.35 8.87 -2.08
N VAL A 104 -9.27 8.53 -2.98
CA VAL A 104 -10.54 9.24 -3.18
C VAL A 104 -11.63 8.19 -3.36
N GLU A 105 -12.45 7.98 -2.33
CA GLU A 105 -13.53 6.99 -2.39
C GLU A 105 -14.42 7.19 -3.65
N PRO A 106 -14.78 6.09 -4.34
CA PRO A 106 -14.54 4.70 -3.96
C PRO A 106 -13.22 4.12 -4.47
N HIS A 107 -12.24 4.94 -4.85
CA HIS A 107 -11.00 4.49 -5.51
C HIS A 107 -9.73 4.79 -4.71
N VAL A 108 -8.75 3.90 -4.87
CA VAL A 108 -7.36 4.15 -4.49
C VAL A 108 -6.48 3.85 -5.69
N ASP A 109 -5.69 4.85 -6.10
CA ASP A 109 -4.70 4.72 -7.15
C ASP A 109 -3.31 4.78 -6.52
N ILE A 110 -2.50 3.75 -6.74
CA ILE A 110 -1.11 3.68 -6.26
C ILE A 110 -0.21 3.62 -7.49
N ARG A 111 0.76 4.52 -7.57
CA ARG A 111 1.77 4.52 -8.63
C ARG A 111 3.17 4.43 -8.06
N VAL A 112 3.97 3.56 -8.64
CA VAL A 112 5.40 3.43 -8.34
C VAL A 112 6.17 3.88 -9.56
N TYR A 113 7.17 4.71 -9.33
CA TYR A 113 8.07 5.21 -10.35
C TYR A 113 9.48 4.74 -10.04
N HIS A 114 10.19 4.30 -11.08
CA HIS A 114 11.60 3.95 -11.01
C HIS A 114 12.35 4.78 -12.05
N HIS A 115 13.39 5.50 -11.62
CA HIS A 115 14.06 6.53 -12.44
C HIS A 115 13.07 7.55 -13.06
N HIS A 116 12.10 8.01 -12.26
CA HIS A 116 11.04 8.94 -12.69
C HIS A 116 10.13 8.42 -13.84
N LYS A 117 10.25 7.15 -14.21
CA LYS A 117 9.38 6.50 -15.20
C LYS A 117 8.31 5.67 -14.50
N PRO A 118 7.06 5.65 -15.00
CA PRO A 118 6.05 4.74 -14.49
C PRO A 118 6.57 3.30 -14.51
N HIS A 119 6.44 2.62 -13.38
CA HIS A 119 6.93 1.26 -13.21
C HIS A 119 5.82 0.32 -12.77
N VAL A 120 4.96 0.78 -11.85
CA VAL A 120 3.77 0.07 -11.42
C VAL A 120 2.60 1.02 -11.30
N HIS A 121 1.42 0.59 -11.75
CA HIS A 121 0.15 1.27 -11.48
C HIS A 121 -0.86 0.26 -10.94
N ILE A 122 -1.27 0.43 -9.69
CA ILE A 122 -2.33 -0.34 -9.04
C ILE A 122 -3.55 0.56 -8.91
N ARG A 123 -4.69 0.05 -9.39
CA ARG A 123 -5.98 0.71 -9.23
C ARG A 123 -6.89 -0.19 -8.44
N LEU A 124 -7.42 0.35 -7.35
CA LEU A 124 -8.28 -0.33 -6.42
C LEU A 124 -9.63 0.38 -6.35
N THR A 125 -10.67 -0.40 -6.11
CA THR A 125 -12.02 0.07 -5.82
C THR A 125 -12.46 -0.52 -4.50
N ARG A 126 -13.13 0.29 -3.69
CA ARG A 126 -13.72 -0.12 -2.42
C ARG A 126 -14.62 -1.31 -2.67
N SER A 127 -14.46 -2.37 -1.89
CA SER A 127 -15.36 -3.51 -1.94
C SER A 127 -16.12 -3.68 -0.63
N ASP A 128 -17.32 -4.23 -0.74
CA ASP A 128 -18.17 -4.51 0.42
C ASP A 128 -17.63 -5.66 1.28
N GLY A 129 -16.54 -6.30 0.82
CA GLY A 129 -15.53 -6.90 1.67
C GLY A 129 -16.02 -7.88 2.73
N ARG A 130 -16.87 -8.86 2.38
CA ARG A 130 -17.01 -10.08 3.19
C ARG A 130 -15.86 -11.03 2.88
N MET A 131 -14.68 -10.74 3.40
CA MET A 131 -13.66 -11.79 3.53
C MET A 131 -14.16 -12.78 4.61
N PRO A 132 -13.98 -14.10 4.45
CA PRO A 132 -14.31 -15.06 5.51
C PRO A 132 -13.62 -14.65 6.82
N ASP A 133 -14.33 -14.69 7.95
CA ASP A 133 -13.84 -14.18 9.25
C ASP A 133 -12.46 -14.74 9.66
N GLY A 134 -12.15 -15.97 9.25
CA GLY A 134 -10.84 -16.62 9.49
C GLY A 134 -9.69 -16.01 8.68
N GLU A 135 -9.94 -15.58 7.44
CA GLU A 135 -8.95 -15.00 6.54
C GLU A 135 -8.65 -13.54 6.92
N GLN A 136 -9.65 -12.81 7.41
CA GLN A 136 -9.47 -11.46 7.97
C GLN A 136 -8.57 -11.47 9.20
N THR A 137 -8.76 -12.43 10.11
CA THR A 137 -8.01 -12.50 11.36
C THR A 137 -6.54 -12.82 11.10
N GLN A 138 -6.27 -13.78 10.21
CA GLN A 138 -4.90 -14.11 9.81
C GLN A 138 -4.23 -12.95 9.06
N ASN A 139 -4.91 -12.29 8.12
CA ASN A 139 -4.37 -11.14 7.40
C ASN A 139 -4.12 -9.93 8.30
N LYS A 140 -4.98 -9.69 9.30
CA LYS A 140 -4.75 -8.64 10.30
C LYS A 140 -3.52 -8.93 11.14
N VAL A 141 -3.34 -10.17 11.60
CA VAL A 141 -2.14 -10.56 12.35
C VAL A 141 -0.89 -10.43 11.47
N LYS A 142 -0.96 -10.91 10.22
CA LYS A 142 0.12 -10.81 9.24
C LYS A 142 0.48 -9.35 8.99
N SER A 143 -0.48 -8.50 8.63
CA SER A 143 -0.25 -7.10 8.29
C SER A 143 0.20 -6.24 9.47
N CYS A 144 -0.35 -6.45 10.67
CA CYS A 144 -0.03 -5.61 11.83
C CYS A 144 1.21 -6.05 12.60
N ARG A 145 1.65 -7.32 12.49
CA ARG A 145 2.87 -7.82 13.14
C ARG A 145 4.08 -7.89 12.23
N LEU A 146 3.90 -8.06 10.92
CA LEU A 146 5.00 -8.06 9.96
C LEU A 146 5.25 -6.64 9.45
N LEU A 147 6.43 -6.14 9.78
CA LEU A 147 7.32 -5.23 9.04
C LEU A 147 8.39 -4.72 10.00
#